data_AF-A0A3D4I0D7-F1
#
_entry.id   AF-A0A3D4I0D7-F1
#
_cell.length_a   1.000
_cell.length_b   1.000
_cell.length_c   1.000
_cell.angle_alpha   90.00
_cell.angle_beta   90.00
_cell.angle_gamma   90.00
#
_symmetry.space_group_name_H-M   'P 1'
#
loop_
_entity.id
_entity.type
_entity.pdbx_description
1 polymer ?
#
loop_
_entity_poly.entity_id
_entity_poly.type
_entity_poly.pdbx_seq_one_letter_code
_entity_poly.pdbx_strand_id
1 'polypeptide(L)'
;ISSDNYKGGMLATEHLIKKGCKKIALISGSPSLHLMANQRSIAYVDTCKKNGIEPIVVSTNEDQFTAMTYYNEIHTLFKSHPDIDGIFASSDIIAAQVIQVAAEAGLKIPDD
;
A
#
# COMPACT_ATOMS: atom_id res chain seq x y z
N ILE A 1 -6.51 2.47 24.56
CA ILE A 1 -7.35 2.38 23.33
C ILE A 1 -6.42 1.95 22.21
N SER A 2 -6.62 0.78 21.61
CA SER A 2 -5.86 0.31 20.44
C SER A 2 -6.79 0.26 19.22
N SER A 3 -6.28 0.64 18.05
CA SER A 3 -7.02 0.47 16.80
C SER A 3 -6.99 -0.99 16.35
N ASP A 4 -8.12 -1.49 15.86
CA ASP A 4 -8.20 -2.77 15.16
C ASP A 4 -7.56 -2.62 13.77
N ASN A 5 -6.28 -2.99 13.67
CA ASN A 5 -5.49 -2.85 12.45
C ASN A 5 -5.95 -3.80 11.33
N TYR A 6 -6.49 -4.97 11.68
CA TYR A 6 -7.04 -5.89 10.68
C TYR A 6 -8.31 -5.30 10.07
N LYS A 7 -9.26 -4.87 10.91
CA LYS A 7 -10.48 -4.22 10.42
C LYS A 7 -10.18 -2.96 9.61
N GLY A 8 -9.19 -2.18 10.04
CA GLY A 8 -8.72 -1.01 9.30
C GLY A 8 -8.19 -1.35 7.91
N GLY A 9 -7.32 -2.37 7.79
CA GLY A 9 -6.80 -2.81 6.50
C GLY A 9 -7.87 -3.38 5.55
N MET A 10 -8.84 -4.11 6.11
CA MET A 10 -10.00 -4.62 5.36
C MET A 10 -10.83 -3.45 4.80
N LEU A 11 -11.19 -2.47 5.64
CA LEU A 11 -11.98 -1.31 5.24
C LEU A 11 -11.26 -0.46 4.17
N ALA A 12 -9.95 -0.25 4.31
CA ALA A 12 -9.16 0.48 3.32
C ALA A 12 -9.13 -0.24 1.96
N THR A 13 -8.89 -1.55 1.96
CA THR A 13 -8.86 -2.36 0.74
C THR A 13 -10.24 -2.39 0.07
N GLU A 14 -11.30 -2.62 0.84
CA GLU A 14 -12.67 -2.58 0.32
C GLU A 14 -13.04 -1.22 -0.28
N HIS A 15 -12.52 -0.12 0.29
CA HIS A 15 -12.78 1.21 -0.25
C HIS A 15 -12.24 1.35 -1.68
N LEU A 16 -10.99 0.94 -1.92
CA LEU A 16 -10.39 0.96 -3.25
C LEU A 16 -11.18 0.08 -4.23
N ILE A 17 -11.55 -1.13 -3.81
CA ILE A 17 -12.39 -2.03 -4.62
C ILE A 17 -13.73 -1.37 -4.98
N LYS A 18 -14.40 -0.74 -4.00
CA LYS A 18 -15.68 -0.03 -4.20
C LYS A 18 -15.52 1.20 -5.11
N LYS A 19 -14.34 1.81 -5.17
CA LYS A 19 -14.00 2.90 -6.09
C LYS A 19 -13.71 2.44 -7.51
N GLY A 20 -13.58 1.14 -7.73
CA GLY A 20 -13.43 0.54 -9.05
C GLY A 20 -12.04 -0.02 -9.32
N CYS A 21 -11.07 0.18 -8.40
CA CYS A 21 -9.70 -0.32 -8.55
C CYS A 21 -9.70 -1.84 -8.74
N LYS A 22 -8.92 -2.32 -9.71
CA LYS A 22 -8.77 -3.72 -10.12
C LYS A 22 -7.37 -4.25 -9.86
N LYS A 23 -6.37 -3.38 -9.79
CA LYS A 23 -4.97 -3.73 -9.54
C LYS A 23 -4.41 -2.85 -8.43
N ILE A 24 -4.61 -3.33 -7.20
CA ILE A 24 -4.28 -2.58 -5.98
C ILE A 24 -2.91 -3.02 -5.48
N ALA A 25 -2.02 -2.08 -5.18
CA ALA A 25 -0.77 -2.34 -4.47
C ALA A 25 -0.86 -1.91 -3.00
N LEU A 26 -0.25 -2.68 -2.10
CA LEU A 26 0.02 -2.29 -0.72
C LEU A 26 1.50 -1.93 -0.59
N ILE A 27 1.81 -0.77 -0.02
CA ILE A 27 3.15 -0.45 0.47
C ILE A 27 3.11 -0.45 1.99
N SER A 28 3.89 -1.33 2.60
CA SER A 28 3.96 -1.49 4.05
C SER A 28 5.37 -1.43 4.60
N GLY A 29 5.47 -1.07 5.88
CA GLY A 29 6.71 -1.18 6.65
C GLY A 29 7.21 -2.62 6.80
N SER A 30 8.25 -2.81 7.61
CA SER A 30 8.95 -4.09 7.64
C SER A 30 8.18 -5.21 8.35
N PRO A 31 7.92 -6.36 7.68
CA PRO A 31 7.22 -7.48 8.29
C PRO A 31 8.03 -8.18 9.39
N SER A 32 9.37 -8.07 9.37
CA SER A 32 10.26 -8.67 10.40
C SER A 32 10.10 -8.04 11.78
N LEU A 33 9.63 -6.80 11.86
CA LEU A 33 9.45 -6.07 13.12
C LEU A 33 8.20 -6.49 13.91
N HIS A 34 7.40 -7.43 13.38
CA HIS A 34 6.19 -7.98 14.04
C HIS A 34 5.25 -6.94 14.66
N LEU A 35 5.12 -5.77 14.02
CA LEU A 35 4.31 -4.66 14.50
C LEU A 35 2.82 -4.96 14.36
N MET A 36 1.98 -4.39 15.24
CA MET A 36 0.51 -4.49 15.11
C MET A 36 0.00 -3.97 13.75
N ALA A 37 0.72 -3.01 13.14
CA ALA A 37 0.42 -2.50 11.80
C ALA A 37 0.47 -3.58 10.71
N ASN A 38 1.21 -4.67 10.90
CA ASN A 38 1.30 -5.79 9.95
C ASN A 38 -0.05 -6.49 9.75
N GLN A 39 -0.99 -6.36 10.71
CA GLN A 39 -2.36 -6.85 10.53
C GLN A 39 -3.09 -6.16 9.36
N ARG A 40 -2.71 -4.93 8.99
CA ARG A 40 -3.25 -4.24 7.80
C ARG A 40 -2.85 -4.98 6.52
N SER A 41 -1.61 -5.46 6.45
CA SER A 41 -1.11 -6.22 5.30
C SER A 41 -1.82 -7.57 5.16
N ILE A 42 -2.06 -8.26 6.27
CA ILE A 42 -2.83 -9.51 6.28
C ILE A 42 -4.26 -9.24 5.79
N ALA A 43 -4.92 -8.22 6.35
CA ALA A 43 -6.28 -7.87 5.95
C ALA A 43 -6.40 -7.47 4.48
N TYR A 44 -5.40 -6.76 3.95
CA TYR A 44 -5.31 -6.44 2.52
C TYR A 44 -5.26 -7.70 1.66
N VAL A 45 -4.32 -8.62 1.94
CA VAL A 45 -4.18 -9.88 1.19
C VAL A 45 -5.46 -10.70 1.23
N ASP A 46 -6.06 -10.85 2.42
CA ASP A 46 -7.31 -11.60 2.60
C ASP A 46 -8.47 -10.96 1.82
N THR A 47 -8.57 -9.63 1.84
CA THR A 47 -9.64 -8.89 1.18
C THR A 47 -9.49 -8.94 -0.34
N CYS A 48 -8.27 -8.80 -0.88
CA CYS A 48 -7.99 -8.99 -2.30
C CYS A 48 -8.38 -10.39 -2.77
N LYS A 49 -7.93 -11.44 -2.07
CA LYS A 49 -8.25 -12.83 -2.42
C LYS A 49 -9.75 -13.12 -2.39
N LYS A 50 -10.47 -12.63 -1.38
CA LYS A 50 -11.93 -12.76 -1.28
C LYS A 50 -12.68 -12.12 -2.45
N ASN A 51 -12.09 -11.11 -3.10
CA ASN A 51 -12.68 -10.39 -4.22
C ASN A 51 -12.07 -10.77 -5.58
N GLY A 52 -11.23 -11.81 -5.64
CA GLY A 52 -10.59 -12.26 -6.88
C GLY A 52 -9.55 -11.29 -7.45
N ILE A 53 -8.95 -10.45 -6.61
CA ILE A 53 -7.88 -9.52 -6.98
C ILE A 53 -6.54 -10.12 -6.56
N GLU A 54 -5.56 -10.11 -7.46
CA GLU A 54 -4.20 -10.54 -7.15
C GLU A 54 -3.49 -9.48 -6.29
N PRO A 55 -3.03 -9.82 -5.07
CA PRO A 55 -2.39 -8.85 -4.19
C PRO A 55 -0.95 -8.54 -4.63
N ILE A 56 -0.60 -7.25 -4.67
CA ILE A 56 0.75 -6.75 -4.90
C ILE A 56 1.24 -6.12 -3.59
N VAL A 57 2.26 -6.70 -2.98
CA VAL A 57 2.80 -6.24 -1.69
C VAL A 57 4.24 -5.77 -1.86
N VAL A 58 4.48 -4.51 -1.52
CA VAL A 58 5.81 -3.92 -1.40
C VAL A 58 6.12 -3.77 0.09
N SER A 59 7.01 -4.64 0.58
CA SER A 59 7.47 -4.62 1.97
C SER A 59 8.87 -4.04 2.05
N THR A 60 9.09 -3.12 2.99
CA THR A 60 10.43 -2.57 3.24
C THR A 60 11.26 -3.43 4.20
N ASN A 61 12.57 -3.27 4.16
CA ASN A 61 13.45 -3.79 5.20
C ASN A 61 13.49 -2.86 6.43
N GLU A 62 14.18 -3.29 7.49
CA GLU A 62 14.28 -2.54 8.75
C GLU A 62 15.01 -1.20 8.60
N ASP A 63 16.05 -1.15 7.76
CA ASP A 63 16.82 0.07 7.50
C ASP A 63 15.96 1.14 6.84
N GLN A 64 15.19 0.75 5.82
CA GLN A 64 14.24 1.61 5.11
C GLN A 64 13.11 2.08 6.02
N PHE A 65 12.58 1.16 6.85
CA PHE A 65 11.57 1.49 7.84
C PHE A 65 12.10 2.52 8.84
N THR A 66 13.33 2.34 9.32
CA THR A 66 13.97 3.26 10.29
C THR A 66 14.28 4.62 9.66
N ALA A 67 14.78 4.63 8.42
CA ALA A 67 15.06 5.85 7.67
C ALA A 67 13.79 6.57 7.19
N MET A 68 12.63 5.92 7.28
CA MET A 68 11.33 6.45 6.81
C MET A 68 11.38 6.90 5.35
N THR A 69 12.12 6.17 4.51
CA THR A 69 12.27 6.43 3.07
C THR A 69 11.80 5.23 2.27
N TYR A 70 10.89 5.50 1.32
CA TYR A 70 10.18 4.53 0.49
C TYR A 70 10.28 4.89 -1.01
N TYR A 71 11.08 5.91 -1.34
CA TYR A 71 11.12 6.52 -2.67
C TYR A 71 11.50 5.51 -3.77
N ASN A 72 12.54 4.71 -3.52
CA ASN A 72 13.02 3.72 -4.48
C ASN A 72 12.02 2.59 -4.70
N GLU A 73 11.33 2.18 -3.64
CA GLU A 73 10.31 1.14 -3.65
C GLU A 73 9.09 1.59 -4.46
N ILE A 74 8.67 2.84 -4.28
CA ILE A 74 7.55 3.44 -5.01
C ILE A 74 7.90 3.57 -6.51
N HIS A 75 9.10 4.07 -6.84
CA HIS A 75 9.57 4.13 -8.23
C HIS A 75 9.62 2.74 -8.88
N THR A 76 10.15 1.75 -8.16
CA THR A 76 10.23 0.38 -8.64
C THR A 76 8.83 -0.22 -8.86
N LEU A 77 7.89 0.07 -7.96
CA LEU A 77 6.48 -0.33 -8.08
C LEU A 77 5.86 0.24 -9.36
N PHE A 78 5.96 1.56 -9.59
CA PHE A 78 5.38 2.20 -10.78
C PHE A 78 6.00 1.69 -12.08
N LYS A 79 7.29 1.39 -12.07
CA LYS A 79 7.97 0.81 -13.24
C LYS A 79 7.59 -0.64 -13.50
N SER A 80 7.41 -1.44 -12.45
CA SER A 80 7.14 -2.89 -12.56
C SER A 80 5.65 -3.19 -12.78
N HIS A 81 4.79 -2.30 -12.31
CA HIS A 81 3.35 -2.39 -12.42
C HIS A 81 2.77 -1.04 -12.88
N PRO A 82 2.98 -0.64 -14.14
CA PRO A 82 2.49 0.64 -14.67
C PRO A 82 0.95 0.69 -14.80
N ASP A 83 0.28 -0.44 -14.59
CA ASP A 83 -1.17 -0.64 -14.67
C ASP A 83 -1.83 -0.78 -13.29
N ILE A 84 -1.14 -0.43 -12.19
CA ILE A 84 -1.81 -0.27 -10.90
C ILE A 84 -2.79 0.89 -10.96
N ASP A 85 -3.94 0.73 -10.33
CA ASP A 85 -5.03 1.72 -10.30
C ASP A 85 -5.51 2.03 -8.88
N GLY A 86 -4.77 1.54 -7.87
CA GLY A 86 -5.04 1.80 -6.48
C GLY A 86 -3.82 1.50 -5.60
N ILE A 87 -3.55 2.36 -4.62
CA ILE A 87 -2.47 2.16 -3.65
C ILE A 87 -3.04 2.27 -2.24
N PHE A 88 -2.80 1.22 -1.45
CA PHE A 88 -2.94 1.26 -0.01
C PHE A 88 -1.56 1.55 0.61
N ALA A 89 -1.38 2.75 1.15
CA ALA A 89 -0.23 3.09 1.99
C ALA A 89 -0.50 2.73 3.46
N SER A 90 0.38 1.96 4.10
CA SER A 90 0.14 1.53 5.48
C SER A 90 0.30 2.63 6.55
N SER A 91 0.85 3.80 6.18
CA SER A 91 1.03 4.99 7.02
C SER A 91 1.01 6.27 6.19
N ASP A 92 0.80 7.41 6.85
CA ASP A 92 0.72 8.72 6.18
C ASP A 92 2.05 9.14 5.55
N ILE A 93 3.18 8.70 6.10
CA ILE A 93 4.51 8.99 5.54
C ILE A 93 4.72 8.25 4.21
N ILE A 94 4.27 6.99 4.13
CA ILE A 94 4.27 6.24 2.86
C ILE A 94 3.33 6.95 1.88
N ALA A 95 2.13 7.36 2.32
CA ALA A 95 1.17 8.04 1.45
C ALA A 95 1.72 9.36 0.88
N ALA A 96 2.38 10.17 1.71
CA ALA A 96 2.99 11.43 1.28
C ALA A 96 4.08 11.20 0.23
N GLN A 97 4.93 10.17 0.40
CA GLN A 97 5.97 9.85 -0.59
C GLN A 97 5.37 9.25 -1.86
N VAL A 98 4.30 8.46 -1.78
CA VAL A 98 3.57 7.99 -2.96
C VAL A 98 3.04 9.16 -3.78
N ILE A 99 2.42 10.15 -3.14
CA ILE A 99 1.92 11.36 -3.82
C ILE A 99 3.07 12.13 -4.47
N GLN A 100 4.20 12.28 -3.76
CA GLN A 100 5.37 12.97 -4.30
C GLN A 100 5.91 12.26 -5.56
N VAL A 101 6.15 10.95 -5.48
CA VAL A 101 6.70 10.17 -6.60
C VAL A 101 5.71 10.10 -7.76
N ALA A 102 4.40 10.01 -7.48
CA ALA A 102 3.36 10.03 -8.52
C ALA A 102 3.38 11.36 -9.28
N ALA A 103 3.48 12.48 -8.56
CA ALA A 103 3.58 13.80 -9.19
C ALA A 103 4.85 13.93 -10.05
N GLU A 104 6.00 13.43 -9.58
CA GLU A 104 7.25 13.41 -10.34
C GLU A 104 7.18 12.52 -11.59
N ALA A 105 6.39 11.44 -11.53
CA ALA A 105 6.10 10.55 -12.66
C ALA A 105 5.03 11.11 -13.62
N GLY A 106 4.41 12.24 -13.29
CA GLY A 106 3.36 12.87 -14.10
C GLY A 106 1.98 12.20 -13.98
N LEU A 107 1.76 11.38 -12.95
CA LEU A 107 0.48 10.72 -12.65
C LEU A 107 -0.45 11.66 -11.87
N LYS A 108 -1.75 11.59 -12.13
CA LYS A 108 -2.80 12.36 -11.46
C LYS A 108 -3.52 11.50 -10.44
N ILE A 109 -3.48 11.91 -9.19
CA ILE A 109 -4.27 11.26 -8.14
C ILE A 109 -5.59 12.05 -7.98
N PRO A 110 -6.79 11.43 -8.08
CA PRO A 110 -7.08 9.99 -8.17
C PRO A 110 -7.46 9.50 -9.58
N ASP A 111 -7.08 10.21 -10.64
CA ASP A 111 -7.58 9.98 -12.00
C ASP A 111 -6.77 8.93 -12.80
N ASP A 112 -5.51 8.69 -12.42
CA ASP A 112 -4.60 7.67 -12.94
C ASP A 112 -4.31 6.62 -11.86
#